data_AF-A0A7Y4QCA1-F1
#
_entry.id   AF-A0A7Y4QCA1-F1
#
_cell.length_a   1.000
_cell.length_b   1.000
_cell.length_c   1.000
_cell.angle_alpha   90.00
_cell.angle_beta   90.00
_cell.angle_gamma   90.00
#
_symmetry.space_group_name_H-M   'P 1'
#
loop_
_entity.id
_entity.type
_entity.pdbx_description
1 polymer ?
#
loop_
_entity_poly.entity_id
_entity_poly.type
_entity_poly.pdbx_seq_one_letter_code
_entity_poly.pdbx_strand_id
1 'polypeptide(L)'
;MSLFDTISNIGIAPENSIPNRYIKITNRVSLLISAFILMAASGAVLYFGFTPTVLLTLSFVLVPLLALGLNYLGFSNISRVFLSISICLACLVLSLFDKMHFIVIEEAQFYEFRVFMLGASILPFILFSLTEKKLWILSLSFNLSLLLLHDTIHNLFNLGYFQLGLKNPEYPFQNFVFASSFSILVGCTYFLKRSFEKY
;
A
#
# COMPACT_ATOMS: atom_id res chain seq x y z
N MET A 1 -17.15 -21.11 -15.64
CA MET A 1 -15.90 -20.52 -15.08
C MET A 1 -16.32 -19.29 -14.31
N SER A 2 -15.92 -19.15 -13.03
CA SER A 2 -16.35 -17.99 -12.24
C SER A 2 -15.69 -16.71 -12.76
N LEU A 3 -16.34 -15.55 -12.63
CA LEU A 3 -15.77 -14.26 -13.04
C LEU A 3 -14.42 -13.99 -12.33
N PHE A 4 -14.29 -14.44 -11.09
CA PHE A 4 -13.04 -14.38 -10.32
C PHE A 4 -11.92 -15.22 -10.93
N ASP A 5 -12.22 -16.39 -11.48
CA ASP A 5 -11.22 -17.24 -12.15
C ASP A 5 -10.76 -16.61 -13.48
N THR A 6 -11.69 -16.02 -14.23
CA THR A 6 -11.36 -15.33 -15.47
C THR A 6 -10.41 -14.16 -15.22
N ILE A 7 -10.72 -13.30 -14.24
CA ILE A 7 -9.86 -12.15 -13.92
C ILE A 7 -8.53 -12.59 -13.31
N SER A 8 -8.54 -13.61 -12.45
CA SER A 8 -7.30 -14.15 -11.86
C SER A 8 -6.31 -14.62 -12.92
N ASN A 9 -6.79 -15.11 -14.07
CA ASN A 9 -5.96 -15.70 -15.12
C ASN A 9 -5.56 -14.70 -16.23
N ILE A 10 -5.83 -13.40 -16.08
CA ILE A 10 -5.40 -12.37 -17.03
C ILE A 10 -3.87 -12.33 -17.12
N GLY A 11 -3.33 -12.33 -18.35
CA GLY A 11 -1.90 -12.23 -18.61
C GLY A 11 -1.11 -13.52 -18.35
N ILE A 12 -1.78 -14.65 -18.09
CA ILE A 12 -1.15 -15.96 -17.89
C ILE A 12 -0.94 -16.67 -19.22
N ALA A 13 0.29 -17.12 -19.48
CA ALA A 13 0.59 -18.00 -20.61
C ALA A 13 0.03 -19.42 -20.37
N PRO A 14 -0.33 -20.18 -21.42
CA PRO A 14 -0.96 -21.51 -21.27
C PRO A 14 -0.09 -22.56 -20.56
N GLU A 15 1.22 -22.35 -20.47
CA GLU A 15 2.13 -23.25 -19.75
C GLU A 15 2.09 -23.04 -18.24
N ASN A 16 2.07 -24.12 -17.44
CA ASN A 16 2.16 -23.99 -15.98
C ASN A 16 3.61 -23.71 -15.54
N SER A 17 3.98 -22.43 -15.50
CA SER A 17 5.30 -21.97 -15.05
C SER A 17 5.22 -21.25 -13.69
N ILE A 18 6.32 -21.25 -12.92
CA ILE A 18 6.42 -20.51 -11.65
C ILE A 18 6.07 -19.01 -11.81
N PRO A 19 6.49 -18.29 -12.88
CA PRO A 19 6.06 -16.92 -13.13
C PRO A 19 4.54 -16.73 -13.18
N ASN A 20 3.82 -17.70 -13.76
CA ASN A 20 2.36 -17.61 -13.89
C ASN A 20 1.64 -17.66 -12.53
N ARG A 21 2.24 -18.34 -11.53
CA ARG A 21 1.74 -18.31 -10.15
C ARG A 21 1.79 -16.89 -9.58
N TYR A 22 2.88 -16.16 -9.79
CA TYR A 22 3.04 -14.80 -9.27
C TYR A 22 2.15 -13.77 -9.98
N ILE A 23 1.93 -13.93 -11.28
CA ILE A 23 0.93 -13.12 -12.02
C ILE A 23 -0.47 -13.34 -11.44
N LYS A 24 -0.85 -14.61 -11.23
CA LYS A 24 -2.15 -14.97 -10.63
C LYS A 24 -2.32 -14.40 -9.23
N ILE A 25 -1.29 -14.49 -8.39
CA ILE A 25 -1.30 -13.90 -7.05
C ILE A 25 -1.47 -12.39 -7.14
N THR A 26 -0.73 -11.73 -8.04
CA THR A 26 -0.81 -10.27 -8.24
C THR A 26 -2.21 -9.83 -8.63
N ASN A 27 -2.85 -10.54 -9.56
CA ASN A 27 -4.23 -10.25 -9.97
C ASN A 27 -5.21 -10.40 -8.81
N ARG A 28 -5.08 -11.47 -8.03
CA ARG A 28 -5.94 -11.72 -6.85
C ARG A 28 -5.74 -10.68 -5.76
N VAL A 29 -4.49 -10.35 -5.45
CA VAL A 29 -4.14 -9.35 -4.45
C VAL A 29 -4.64 -7.97 -4.88
N SER A 30 -4.49 -7.60 -6.15
CA SER A 30 -5.06 -6.37 -6.72
C SER A 30 -6.59 -6.28 -6.51
N LEU A 31 -7.32 -7.36 -6.81
CA LEU A 31 -8.77 -7.42 -6.59
C LEU A 31 -9.14 -7.29 -5.10
N LEU A 32 -8.43 -8.00 -4.22
CA LEU A 32 -8.69 -7.97 -2.78
C LEU A 32 -8.42 -6.58 -2.19
N ILE A 33 -7.33 -5.93 -2.60
CA ILE A 33 -7.01 -4.56 -2.18
C ILE A 33 -8.08 -3.60 -2.69
N SER A 34 -8.48 -3.71 -3.95
CA SER A 34 -9.53 -2.85 -4.53
C SER A 34 -10.85 -3.01 -3.80
N ALA A 35 -11.23 -4.25 -3.48
CA ALA A 35 -12.43 -4.55 -2.70
C ALA A 35 -12.34 -4.00 -1.27
N PHE A 36 -11.17 -4.09 -0.63
CA PHE A 36 -10.93 -3.52 0.69
C PHE A 36 -11.03 -1.99 0.68
N ILE A 37 -10.42 -1.31 -0.30
CA ILE A 37 -10.53 0.15 -0.46
C ILE A 37 -11.99 0.55 -0.71
N LEU A 38 -12.71 -0.19 -1.56
CA LEU A 38 -14.13 0.08 -1.81
C LEU A 38 -14.98 -0.09 -0.55
N MET A 39 -14.71 -1.12 0.26
CA MET A 39 -15.36 -1.34 1.54
C MET A 39 -15.07 -0.19 2.52
N ALA A 40 -13.80 0.22 2.65
CA ALA A 40 -13.40 1.34 3.50
C ALA A 40 -14.04 2.66 3.03
N ALA A 41 -14.03 2.93 1.73
CA ALA A 41 -14.66 4.11 1.14
C ALA A 41 -16.17 4.11 1.34
N SER A 42 -16.84 2.97 1.19
CA SER A 42 -18.28 2.84 1.43
C SER A 42 -18.62 3.10 2.90
N GLY A 43 -17.80 2.58 3.83
CA GLY A 43 -17.90 2.91 5.25
C GLY A 43 -17.76 4.41 5.48
N ALA A 44 -16.75 5.04 4.88
CA ALA A 44 -16.54 6.48 5.01
C ALA A 44 -17.70 7.32 4.42
N VAL A 45 -18.31 6.90 3.31
CA VAL A 45 -19.54 7.54 2.77
C VAL A 45 -20.68 7.48 3.78
N LEU A 46 -20.84 6.35 4.50
CA LEU A 46 -21.93 6.20 5.49
C LEU A 46 -21.76 7.11 6.72
N TYR A 47 -20.52 7.29 7.20
CA TYR A 47 -20.25 8.10 8.40
C TYR A 47 -20.04 9.59 8.11
N PHE A 48 -19.35 9.92 7.02
CA PHE A 48 -18.91 11.28 6.72
C PHE A 48 -19.60 11.89 5.49
N GLY A 49 -20.36 11.09 4.72
CA GLY A 49 -20.96 11.51 3.47
C GLY A 49 -19.97 11.61 2.31
N PHE A 50 -20.39 12.27 1.23
CA PHE A 50 -19.56 12.50 0.05
C PHE A 50 -18.64 13.71 0.24
N THR A 51 -17.60 13.54 1.05
CA THR A 51 -16.53 14.54 1.17
C THR A 51 -15.50 14.39 0.04
N PRO A 52 -14.71 15.44 -0.28
CA PRO A 52 -13.64 15.33 -1.25
C PRO A 52 -12.65 14.19 -0.95
N THR A 53 -12.28 13.96 0.32
CA THR A 53 -11.38 12.86 0.71
C THR A 53 -12.01 11.50 0.43
N VAL A 54 -13.31 11.35 0.65
CA VAL A 54 -14.04 10.11 0.38
C VAL A 54 -14.12 9.85 -1.12
N LEU A 55 -14.39 10.87 -1.93
CA LEU A 55 -14.37 10.77 -3.40
C LEU A 55 -12.98 10.40 -3.92
N LEU A 56 -11.92 10.98 -3.34
CA LEU A 56 -10.55 10.62 -3.67
C LEU A 56 -10.26 9.15 -3.30
N THR A 57 -10.66 8.71 -2.11
CA THR A 57 -10.53 7.30 -1.69
C THR A 57 -11.29 6.35 -2.64
N LEU A 58 -12.48 6.72 -3.10
CA LEU A 58 -13.22 5.96 -4.12
C LEU A 58 -12.45 5.86 -5.43
N SER A 59 -11.80 6.95 -5.88
CA SER A 59 -10.97 6.91 -7.09
C SER A 59 -9.78 5.95 -6.96
N PHE A 60 -9.23 5.80 -5.74
CA PHE A 60 -8.14 4.87 -5.46
C PHE A 60 -8.54 3.39 -5.57
N VAL A 61 -9.83 3.05 -5.63
CA VAL A 61 -10.29 1.68 -5.95
C VAL A 61 -9.78 1.23 -7.32
N LEU A 62 -9.64 2.16 -8.27
CA LEU A 62 -9.18 1.86 -9.63
C LEU A 62 -7.67 1.64 -9.70
N VAL A 63 -6.89 2.18 -8.74
CA VAL A 63 -5.43 2.18 -8.80
C VAL A 63 -4.85 0.76 -8.73
N PRO A 64 -5.21 -0.11 -7.77
CA PRO A 64 -4.72 -1.49 -7.78
C PRO A 64 -5.18 -2.26 -9.02
N LEU A 65 -6.35 -1.96 -9.59
CA LEU A 65 -6.86 -2.62 -10.81
C LEU A 65 -5.99 -2.33 -12.04
N LEU A 66 -5.24 -1.22 -12.06
CA LEU A 66 -4.26 -0.95 -13.13
C LEU A 66 -3.18 -2.03 -13.20
N ALA A 67 -2.88 -2.72 -12.09
CA ALA A 67 -1.97 -3.87 -12.08
C ALA A 67 -2.48 -5.02 -12.98
N LEU A 68 -3.80 -5.21 -13.08
CA LEU A 68 -4.41 -6.19 -14.00
C LEU A 68 -4.18 -5.78 -15.46
N GLY A 69 -4.36 -4.50 -15.77
CA GLY A 69 -4.09 -3.95 -17.10
C GLY A 69 -2.62 -4.10 -17.50
N LEU A 70 -1.68 -3.81 -16.58
CA LEU A 70 -0.25 -4.01 -16.82
C LEU A 70 0.10 -5.50 -17.04
N ASN A 71 -0.55 -6.41 -16.29
CA ASN A 71 -0.37 -7.85 -16.50
C ASN A 71 -0.93 -8.30 -17.85
N TYR A 72 -2.08 -7.76 -18.28
CA TYR A 72 -2.64 -8.03 -19.60
C TYR A 72 -1.69 -7.62 -20.74
N LEU A 73 -0.97 -6.50 -20.57
CA LEU A 73 0.03 -6.00 -21.51
C LEU A 73 1.38 -6.75 -21.43
N GLY A 74 1.52 -7.73 -20.53
CA GLY A 74 2.76 -8.50 -20.35
C GLY A 74 3.80 -7.85 -19.44
N PHE A 75 3.54 -6.69 -18.85
CA PHE A 75 4.46 -5.98 -17.94
C PHE A 75 4.36 -6.50 -16.49
N SER A 76 4.54 -7.79 -16.28
CA SER A 76 4.27 -8.45 -14.98
C SER A 76 5.16 -7.98 -13.84
N ASN A 77 6.44 -7.72 -14.09
CA ASN A 77 7.36 -7.20 -13.07
C ASN A 77 6.97 -5.79 -12.64
N ILE A 78 6.61 -4.94 -13.61
CA ILE A 78 6.20 -3.55 -13.35
C ILE A 78 4.88 -3.54 -12.59
N SER A 79 3.92 -4.37 -12.99
CA SER A 79 2.64 -4.53 -12.29
C SER A 79 2.82 -4.84 -10.81
N ARG A 80 3.73 -5.78 -10.50
CA ARG A 80 4.03 -6.17 -9.11
C ARG A 80 4.68 -5.06 -8.29
N VAL A 81 5.67 -4.37 -8.86
CA VAL A 81 6.34 -3.24 -8.19
C VAL A 81 5.34 -2.11 -7.97
N PHE A 82 4.57 -1.77 -9.01
CA PHE A 82 3.53 -0.77 -8.95
C PHE A 82 2.51 -1.08 -7.86
N LEU A 83 1.94 -2.30 -7.83
CA LEU A 83 0.97 -2.72 -6.83
C LEU A 83 1.56 -2.67 -5.40
N SER A 84 2.82 -3.07 -5.25
CA SER A 84 3.50 -3.08 -3.95
C SER A 84 3.74 -1.68 -3.38
N ILE A 85 3.89 -0.68 -4.23
CA ILE A 85 4.21 0.70 -3.86
C ILE A 85 2.94 1.56 -3.80
N SER A 86 1.95 1.28 -4.65
CA SER A 86 0.78 2.12 -4.83
C SER A 86 -0.03 2.31 -3.55
N ILE A 87 -0.07 1.32 -2.65
CA ILE A 87 -0.77 1.46 -1.36
C ILE A 87 -0.09 2.51 -0.48
N CYS A 88 1.23 2.44 -0.32
CA CYS A 88 1.96 3.43 0.48
C CYS A 88 1.81 4.84 -0.10
N LEU A 89 1.88 4.94 -1.44
CA LEU A 89 1.68 6.21 -2.13
C LEU A 89 0.25 6.73 -1.95
N ALA A 90 -0.76 5.87 -2.08
CA ALA A 90 -2.15 6.23 -1.85
C ALA A 90 -2.39 6.71 -0.42
N CYS A 91 -1.82 6.03 0.59
CA CYS A 91 -1.92 6.46 1.98
C CYS A 91 -1.31 7.84 2.20
N LEU A 92 -0.15 8.12 1.61
CA LEU A 92 0.49 9.43 1.71
C LEU A 92 -0.36 10.53 1.03
N VAL A 93 -0.84 10.28 -0.19
CA VAL A 93 -1.66 11.24 -0.93
C VAL A 93 -2.97 11.52 -0.19
N LEU A 94 -3.65 10.48 0.30
CA LEU A 94 -4.87 10.62 1.09
C LEU A 94 -4.60 11.38 2.40
N SER A 95 -3.51 11.07 3.10
CA SER A 95 -3.12 11.76 4.33
C SER A 95 -2.90 13.26 4.15
N LEU A 96 -2.23 13.65 3.05
CA LEU A 96 -2.04 15.06 2.69
C LEU A 96 -3.37 15.72 2.33
N PHE A 97 -4.14 15.08 1.45
CA PHE A 97 -5.40 15.63 0.97
C PHE A 97 -6.43 15.81 2.09
N ASP A 98 -6.50 14.86 3.01
CA ASP A 98 -7.36 14.94 4.19
C ASP A 98 -7.03 16.17 5.04
N LYS A 99 -5.74 16.40 5.32
CA LYS A 99 -5.30 17.56 6.12
C LYS A 99 -5.48 18.90 5.41
N MET A 100 -5.62 18.93 4.09
CA MET A 100 -5.93 20.17 3.35
C MET A 100 -7.41 20.58 3.46
N HIS A 101 -8.31 19.64 3.73
CA HIS A 101 -9.75 19.85 3.64
C HIS A 101 -10.49 19.81 4.98
N PHE A 102 -9.85 19.33 6.05
CA PHE A 102 -10.45 19.30 7.40
C PHE A 102 -10.05 20.52 8.23
N ILE A 103 -11.04 21.10 8.94
CA ILE A 103 -10.88 22.29 9.79
C ILE A 103 -10.26 21.94 11.15
N VAL A 104 -10.59 20.76 11.68
CA VAL A 104 -10.06 20.22 12.93
C VAL A 104 -9.33 18.94 12.59
N ILE A 105 -8.04 18.90 12.93
CA ILE A 105 -7.18 17.75 12.67
C ILE A 105 -6.89 17.08 14.01
N GLU A 106 -7.26 15.81 14.12
CA GLU A 106 -7.00 14.99 15.28
C GLU A 106 -5.62 14.32 15.18
N GLU A 107 -4.98 14.07 16.34
CA GLU A 107 -3.67 13.42 16.38
C GLU A 107 -3.71 12.03 15.71
N ALA A 108 -4.83 11.31 15.84
CA ALA A 108 -5.06 10.00 15.22
C ALA A 108 -4.82 10.00 13.70
N GLN A 109 -5.19 11.07 13.00
CA GLN A 109 -5.05 11.20 11.54
C GLN A 109 -3.59 11.27 11.07
N PHE A 110 -2.61 11.47 11.96
CA PHE A 110 -1.18 11.34 11.64
C PHE A 110 -0.66 9.92 11.79
N TYR A 111 -1.34 9.08 12.57
CA TYR A 111 -0.95 7.71 12.87
C TYR A 111 -1.61 6.70 11.92
N GLU A 112 -2.90 6.89 11.62
CA GLU A 112 -3.72 5.94 10.86
C GLU A 112 -3.09 5.57 9.50
N PHE A 113 -2.77 6.56 8.68
CA PHE A 113 -2.17 6.32 7.37
C PHE A 113 -0.82 5.61 7.45
N ARG A 114 -0.02 5.89 8.48
CA ARG A 114 1.28 5.22 8.70
C ARG A 114 1.11 3.76 9.09
N VAL A 115 0.07 3.43 9.85
CA VAL A 115 -0.27 2.03 10.17
C VAL A 115 -0.64 1.27 8.89
N PHE A 116 -1.40 1.88 7.97
CA PHE A 116 -1.68 1.26 6.67
C PHE A 116 -0.41 1.10 5.82
N MET A 117 0.50 2.08 5.82
CA MET A 117 1.80 1.96 5.15
C MET A 117 2.66 0.82 5.74
N LEU A 118 2.63 0.62 7.07
CA LEU A 118 3.27 -0.54 7.69
C LEU A 118 2.67 -1.85 7.19
N GLY A 119 1.35 -1.96 7.11
CA GLY A 119 0.69 -3.15 6.56
C GLY A 119 1.10 -3.44 5.12
N ALA A 120 1.23 -2.39 4.30
CA ALA A 120 1.68 -2.49 2.91
C ALA A 120 3.13 -2.98 2.76
N SER A 121 3.97 -2.88 3.81
CA SER A 121 5.34 -3.40 3.80
C SER A 121 5.43 -4.94 3.65
N ILE A 122 4.32 -5.66 3.86
CA ILE A 122 4.24 -7.11 3.70
C ILE A 122 4.12 -7.50 2.21
N LEU A 123 3.55 -6.62 1.37
CA LEU A 123 3.23 -6.91 -0.03
C LEU A 123 4.41 -7.35 -0.91
N PRO A 124 5.62 -6.76 -0.81
CA PRO A 124 6.77 -7.25 -1.56
C PRO A 124 7.00 -8.75 -1.36
N PHE A 125 6.85 -9.27 -0.15
CA PHE A 125 7.06 -10.69 0.12
C PHE A 125 5.91 -11.59 -0.37
N ILE A 126 4.71 -11.04 -0.52
CA ILE A 126 3.59 -11.76 -1.12
C ILE A 126 3.76 -11.84 -2.64
N LEU A 127 4.14 -10.73 -3.27
CA LEU A 127 4.14 -10.57 -4.73
C LEU A 127 5.41 -11.08 -5.42
N PHE A 128 6.55 -11.08 -4.72
CA PHE A 128 7.83 -11.51 -5.28
C PHE A 128 8.30 -12.83 -4.68
N SER A 129 9.07 -13.57 -5.48
CA SER A 129 9.91 -14.66 -4.99
C SER A 129 11.13 -14.09 -4.25
N LEU A 130 11.65 -14.79 -3.23
CA LEU A 130 12.90 -14.35 -2.57
C LEU A 130 14.12 -14.39 -3.49
N THR A 131 14.03 -15.15 -4.59
CA THR A 131 15.04 -15.13 -5.66
C THR A 131 15.10 -13.79 -6.40
N GLU A 132 14.00 -13.04 -6.46
CA GLU A 132 13.86 -11.77 -7.16
C GLU A 132 14.32 -10.58 -6.30
N LYS A 133 15.53 -10.69 -5.73
CA LYS A 133 16.09 -9.75 -4.73
C LYS A 133 15.95 -8.29 -5.11
N LYS A 134 16.26 -7.94 -6.35
CA LYS A 134 16.22 -6.55 -6.83
C LYS A 134 14.82 -5.94 -6.72
N LEU A 135 13.78 -6.70 -7.05
CA LEU A 135 12.41 -6.17 -7.13
C LEU A 135 11.80 -5.98 -5.74
N TRP A 136 11.96 -6.97 -4.84
CA TRP A 136 11.41 -6.84 -3.49
C TRP A 136 12.21 -5.85 -2.63
N ILE A 137 13.54 -5.79 -2.79
CA ILE A 137 14.36 -4.77 -2.10
C ILE A 137 13.97 -3.37 -2.58
N LEU A 138 13.83 -3.16 -3.89
CA LEU A 138 13.41 -1.85 -4.42
C LEU A 138 12.04 -1.43 -3.86
N SER A 139 11.08 -2.35 -3.84
CA SER A 139 9.73 -2.06 -3.32
C SER A 139 9.74 -1.76 -1.81
N LEU A 140 10.50 -2.53 -1.03
CA LEU A 140 10.65 -2.26 0.41
C LEU A 140 11.38 -0.96 0.70
N SER A 141 12.48 -0.69 0.01
CA SER A 141 13.24 0.55 0.17
C SER A 141 12.36 1.76 -0.14
N PHE A 142 11.56 1.69 -1.21
CA PHE A 142 10.61 2.75 -1.54
C PHE A 142 9.56 2.94 -0.43
N ASN A 143 8.95 1.85 0.04
CA ASN A 143 7.95 1.90 1.11
C ASN A 143 8.55 2.45 2.43
N LEU A 144 9.77 2.05 2.77
CA LEU A 144 10.51 2.58 3.92
C LEU A 144 10.81 4.07 3.75
N SER A 145 11.28 4.49 2.58
CA SER A 145 11.54 5.90 2.28
C SER A 145 10.29 6.74 2.44
N LEU A 146 9.14 6.31 1.92
CA LEU A 146 7.88 7.03 2.12
C LEU A 146 7.48 7.10 3.61
N LEU A 147 7.68 6.03 4.36
CA LEU A 147 7.37 5.99 5.79
C LEU A 147 8.25 6.95 6.60
N LEU A 148 9.57 6.95 6.35
CA LEU A 148 10.52 7.82 7.04
C LEU A 148 10.39 9.28 6.63
N LEU A 149 10.11 9.55 5.36
CA LEU A 149 9.93 10.89 4.81
C LEU A 149 8.51 11.42 5.00
N HIS A 150 7.61 10.66 5.63
CA HIS A 150 6.20 11.05 5.79
C HIS A 150 6.07 12.46 6.38
N ASP A 151 6.71 12.74 7.52
CA ASP A 151 6.66 14.08 8.14
C ASP A 151 7.34 15.14 7.29
N THR A 152 8.50 14.83 6.70
CA THR A 152 9.21 15.77 5.82
C THR A 152 8.31 16.20 4.67
N ILE A 153 7.61 15.26 4.03
CA ILE A 153 6.68 15.55 2.94
C ILE A 153 5.51 16.40 3.46
N HIS A 154 4.92 16.07 4.60
CA HIS A 154 3.85 16.88 5.18
C HIS A 154 4.31 18.31 5.50
N ASN A 155 5.51 18.47 6.05
CA ASN A 155 6.11 19.77 6.36
C ASN A 155 6.32 20.63 5.10
N LEU A 156 6.66 20.01 3.96
CA LEU A 156 6.81 20.71 2.67
C LEU A 156 5.49 21.32 2.17
N PHE A 157 4.35 20.73 2.53
CA PHE A 157 3.02 21.25 2.19
C PHE A 157 2.42 22.15 3.27
N ASN A 158 3.18 22.50 4.32
CA ASN A 158 2.68 23.19 5.52
C ASN A 158 1.60 22.41 6.30
N LEU A 159 1.59 21.08 6.15
CA LEU A 159 0.65 20.15 6.79
C LEU A 159 1.35 19.32 7.89
N GLY A 160 2.48 19.81 8.37
CA GLY A 160 3.24 19.19 9.44
C GLY A 160 2.50 19.14 10.77
N TYR A 161 2.80 18.14 11.59
CA TYR A 161 2.20 17.96 12.91
C TYR A 161 2.24 19.24 13.75
N PHE A 162 3.44 19.80 13.93
CA PHE A 162 3.64 21.03 14.71
C PHE A 162 3.17 22.29 13.97
N GLN A 163 3.14 22.28 12.63
CA GLN A 163 2.66 23.41 11.83
C GLN A 163 1.15 23.58 11.95
N LEU A 164 0.42 22.48 12.13
CA LEU A 164 -1.02 22.46 12.35
C LEU A 164 -1.43 22.73 13.81
N GLY A 165 -0.47 23.11 14.66
CA GLY A 165 -0.72 23.57 16.03
C GLY A 165 -0.84 22.45 17.07
N LEU A 166 -0.58 21.20 16.70
CA LEU A 166 -0.49 20.06 17.64
C LEU A 166 0.80 20.15 18.45
N LYS A 167 0.72 19.84 19.75
CA LYS A 167 1.78 20.14 20.73
C LYS A 167 2.35 18.94 21.47
N ASN A 168 1.99 17.72 21.09
CA ASN A 168 2.49 16.52 21.75
C ASN A 168 4.03 16.42 21.57
N PRO A 169 4.83 16.54 22.65
CA PRO A 169 6.28 16.53 22.56
C PRO A 169 6.84 15.13 22.24
N GLU A 170 6.04 14.08 22.43
CA GLU A 170 6.44 12.69 22.17
C GLU A 170 6.24 12.29 20.70
N TYR A 171 5.61 13.14 19.88
CA TYR A 171 5.37 12.85 18.46
C TYR A 171 6.63 12.43 17.68
N PRO A 172 7.81 13.07 17.83
CA PRO A 172 9.00 12.67 17.08
C PRO A 172 9.48 11.24 17.39
N PHE A 173 9.20 10.74 18.60
CA PHE A 173 9.53 9.36 18.98
C PHE A 173 8.76 8.34 18.14
N GLN A 174 7.63 8.73 17.57
CA GLN A 174 6.80 7.86 16.74
C GLN A 174 7.52 7.46 15.45
N ASN A 175 8.40 8.31 14.90
CA ASN A 175 9.22 7.92 13.75
C ASN A 175 10.11 6.71 14.06
N PHE A 176 10.66 6.64 15.28
CA PHE A 176 11.41 5.48 15.74
C PHE A 176 10.51 4.25 15.92
N VAL A 177 9.30 4.41 16.47
CA VAL A 177 8.32 3.32 16.63
C VAL A 177 7.89 2.75 15.28
N PHE A 178 7.58 3.58 14.29
CA PHE A 178 7.22 3.13 12.94
C PHE A 178 8.41 2.45 12.23
N ALA A 179 9.63 3.00 12.34
CA ALA A 179 10.82 2.40 11.72
C ALA A 179 11.18 1.03 12.33
N SER A 180 11.11 0.91 13.66
CA SER A 180 11.33 -0.36 14.36
C SER A 180 10.24 -1.38 14.04
N SER A 181 8.97 -0.96 14.03
CA SER A 181 7.83 -1.80 13.64
C SER A 181 7.95 -2.30 12.20
N PHE A 182 8.36 -1.43 11.27
CA PHE A 182 8.64 -1.82 9.88
C PHE A 182 9.72 -2.90 9.82
N SER A 183 10.81 -2.72 10.56
CA SER A 183 11.93 -3.67 10.59
C SER A 183 11.51 -5.03 11.14
N ILE A 184 10.70 -5.06 12.21
CA ILE A 184 10.14 -6.28 12.78
C ILE A 184 9.21 -6.97 11.77
N LEU A 185 8.25 -6.24 11.19
CA LEU A 185 7.30 -6.79 10.22
C LEU A 185 8.00 -7.37 9.00
N VAL A 186 8.97 -6.64 8.43
CA VAL A 186 9.77 -7.08 7.28
C VAL A 186 10.61 -8.31 7.66
N GLY A 187 11.27 -8.29 8.81
CA GLY A 187 12.07 -9.43 9.31
C GLY A 187 11.22 -10.68 9.48
N CYS A 188 10.11 -10.60 10.21
CA CYS A 188 9.19 -11.71 10.43
C CYS A 188 8.63 -12.25 9.11
N THR A 189 8.15 -11.37 8.23
CA THR A 189 7.58 -11.77 6.94
C THR A 189 8.63 -12.41 6.04
N TYR A 190 9.86 -11.89 6.02
CA TYR A 190 10.97 -12.47 5.29
C TYR A 190 11.27 -13.91 5.75
N PHE A 191 11.41 -14.13 7.06
CA PHE A 191 11.69 -15.47 7.59
C PHE A 191 10.53 -16.44 7.33
N LEU A 192 9.29 -15.99 7.49
CA LEU A 192 8.10 -16.78 7.17
C LEU A 192 8.08 -17.19 5.70
N LYS A 193 8.26 -16.22 4.80
CA LYS A 193 8.33 -16.47 3.35
C LYS A 193 9.45 -17.44 3.00
N ARG A 194 10.63 -17.27 3.62
CA ARG A 194 11.79 -18.14 3.41
C ARG A 194 11.52 -19.58 3.84
N SER A 195 10.71 -19.79 4.87
CA SER A 195 10.31 -21.12 5.31
C SER A 195 9.42 -21.82 4.29
N PHE A 196 8.57 -21.07 3.57
CA PHE A 196 7.67 -21.61 2.55
C PHE A 196 8.33 -21.84 1.19
N GLU A 197 9.38 -21.09 0.85
CA GLU A 197 10.08 -21.23 -0.43
C GLU A 197 11.29 -22.18 -0.39
N LYS A 198 11.69 -22.64 0.81
CA LYS A 198 12.79 -23.60 0.99
C LYS A 198 12.40 -25.06 0.70
N TYR A 199 11.16 -25.30 0.32
CA TYR A 199 10.60 -26.58 -0.08
C TYR A 199 9.94 -26.44 -1.45
#